data_AF-A0A1Y6K481-F1
#
_entry.id   AF-A0A1Y6K481-F1
#
_cell.length_a   1.000
_cell.length_b   1.000
_cell.length_c   1.000
_cell.angle_alpha   90.00
_cell.angle_beta   90.00
_cell.angle_gamma   90.00
#
_symmetry.space_group_name_H-M   'P 1'
#
loop_
_entity.id
_entity.type
_entity.pdbx_description
1 polymer ?
#
loop_
_entity_poly.entity_id
_entity_poly.type
_entity_poly.pdbx_seq_one_letter_code
_entity_poly.pdbx_strand_id
1 'polypeptide(L)'
;MTEEKKSKKFSLKGIGLTTLGWEIALPIFGGVLIGHYLDRLTKNTYMLTLSFLGLGIFIAYYNIYKRIQIEIWRKNLKDREKGEDKEELKK
;
A
#
# COMPACT_ATOMS: atom_id res chain seq x y z
N MET A 1 -22.21 31.92 -23.99
CA MET A 1 -20.86 31.35 -23.77
C MET A 1 -20.91 30.70 -22.40
N THR A 2 -21.28 29.42 -22.36
CA THR A 2 -21.56 28.71 -21.10
C THR A 2 -20.74 27.44 -21.10
N GLU A 3 -19.66 27.46 -20.31
CA GLU A 3 -18.76 26.35 -20.05
C GLU A 3 -19.49 25.29 -19.20
N GLU A 4 -19.98 24.23 -19.85
CA GLU A 4 -20.32 22.99 -19.13
C GLU A 4 -19.03 22.24 -18.79
N LYS A 5 -18.49 22.48 -17.60
CA LYS A 5 -17.50 21.59 -16.98
C LYS A 5 -18.16 20.26 -16.62
N LYS A 6 -18.26 19.37 -17.61
CA LYS A 6 -18.58 17.96 -17.43
C LYS A 6 -17.43 17.30 -16.68
N SER A 7 -17.52 17.29 -15.35
CA SER A 7 -16.64 16.49 -14.50
C SER A 7 -16.87 15.02 -14.83
N LYS A 8 -16.06 14.50 -15.75
CA LYS A 8 -15.95 13.06 -15.98
C LYS A 8 -15.58 12.46 -14.62
N LYS A 9 -16.54 11.79 -13.99
CA LYS A 9 -16.28 10.74 -12.99
C LYS A 9 -15.42 9.68 -13.69
N PHE A 10 -14.12 9.97 -13.81
CA PHE A 10 -13.13 9.03 -14.27
C PHE A 10 -13.18 7.90 -13.25
N SER A 11 -13.55 6.70 -13.69
CA SER A 11 -13.78 5.56 -12.83
C SER A 11 -12.48 5.20 -12.11
N LEU A 12 -12.29 5.75 -10.90
CA LEU A 12 -11.10 5.60 -10.05
C LEU A 12 -10.91 4.16 -9.54
N LYS A 13 -11.82 3.23 -9.86
CA LYS A 13 -11.75 1.83 -9.43
C LYS A 13 -10.50 1.10 -9.96
N GLY A 14 -10.01 1.45 -11.15
CA GLY A 14 -8.78 0.86 -11.70
C GLY A 14 -7.51 1.36 -10.99
N ILE A 15 -7.53 2.60 -10.48
CA ILE A 15 -6.37 3.23 -9.86
C ILE A 15 -6.02 2.54 -8.54
N GLY A 16 -7.00 2.07 -7.77
CA GLY A 16 -6.75 1.38 -6.50
C GLY A 16 -5.86 0.14 -6.63
N LEU A 17 -6.02 -0.64 -7.70
CA LEU A 17 -5.22 -1.84 -7.97
C LEU A 17 -3.82 -1.50 -8.49
N THR A 18 -3.71 -0.53 -9.39
CA THR A 18 -2.41 -0.05 -9.88
C THR A 18 -1.58 0.58 -8.75
N THR A 19 -2.23 1.28 -7.83
CA THR A 19 -1.57 1.91 -6.68
C THR A 19 -1.00 0.86 -5.74
N LEU A 20 -1.72 -0.25 -5.51
CA LEU A 20 -1.22 -1.40 -4.74
C LEU A 20 0.00 -2.06 -5.41
N GLY A 21 -0.03 -2.24 -6.73
CA GLY A 21 1.12 -2.76 -7.47
C GLY A 21 2.35 -1.86 -7.32
N TRP A 22 2.15 -0.54 -7.31
CA TRP A 22 3.21 0.44 -7.11
C TRP A 22 3.79 0.44 -5.68
N GLU A 23 2.92 0.31 -4.67
CA GLU A 23 3.31 0.20 -3.25
C GLU A 23 4.26 -1.00 -3.00
N ILE A 24 4.17 -2.06 -3.82
CA ILE A 24 4.98 -3.28 -3.73
C ILE A 24 6.20 -3.22 -4.67
N ALA A 25 6.03 -2.70 -5.88
CA ALA A 25 7.10 -2.62 -6.86
C ALA A 25 8.24 -1.72 -6.41
N LEU A 26 7.94 -0.57 -5.79
CA LEU A 26 8.94 0.40 -5.35
C LEU A 26 9.95 -0.19 -4.33
N PRO A 27 9.53 -0.86 -3.24
CA PRO A 27 10.46 -1.49 -2.30
C PRO A 27 11.32 -2.58 -2.93
N ILE A 28 10.74 -3.40 -3.82
CA ILE A 28 11.45 -4.51 -4.45
C ILE A 28 12.47 -3.97 -5.47
N PHE A 29 12.04 -3.13 -6.41
CA PHE A 29 12.92 -2.52 -7.41
C PHE A 29 13.94 -1.59 -6.76
N GLY A 30 13.52 -0.76 -5.82
CA GLY A 30 14.40 0.16 -5.10
C GLY A 30 15.44 -0.59 -4.28
N GLY A 31 15.04 -1.65 -3.58
CA GLY A 31 15.95 -2.53 -2.85
C GLY A 31 16.99 -3.17 -3.76
N VAL A 32 16.56 -3.83 -4.83
CA VAL A 32 17.48 -4.46 -5.81
C VAL A 32 18.40 -3.45 -6.46
N LEU A 33 17.91 -2.28 -6.87
CA LEU A 33 18.70 -1.26 -7.53
C LEU A 33 19.79 -0.71 -6.60
N ILE A 34 19.43 -0.43 -5.35
CA ILE A 34 20.37 0.00 -4.31
C ILE A 34 21.37 -1.12 -3.99
N GLY A 35 20.88 -2.35 -3.81
CA GLY A 35 21.72 -3.51 -3.53
C GLY A 35 22.74 -3.79 -4.64
N HIS A 36 22.32 -3.67 -5.90
CA HIS A 36 23.19 -3.84 -7.06
C HIS A 36 24.24 -2.73 -7.17
N TYR A 37 23.84 -1.48 -6.89
CA TYR A 37 24.76 -0.35 -6.85
C TYR A 37 25.82 -0.54 -5.75
N LEU A 38 25.41 -1.02 -4.58
CA LEU A 38 26.34 -1.34 -3.48
C LEU A 38 27.24 -2.54 -3.79
N ASP A 39 26.72 -3.63 -4.39
CA ASP A 39 27.56 -4.78 -4.80
C ASP A 39 28.71 -4.35 -5.71
N ARG A 40 28.43 -3.44 -6.66
CA ARG A 40 29.45 -2.84 -7.53
C ARG A 40 30.55 -2.11 -6.77
N LEU A 41 30.19 -1.42 -5.67
CA LEU A 41 31.15 -0.71 -4.82
C LEU A 41 31.97 -1.66 -3.95
N THR A 42 31.35 -2.72 -3.42
CA THR A 42 31.99 -3.64 -2.48
C THR A 42 32.75 -4.79 -3.16
N LYS A 43 32.74 -4.88 -4.50
CA LYS A 43 33.26 -6.02 -5.30
C LYS A 43 32.66 -7.38 -4.89
N ASN A 44 31.54 -7.36 -4.16
CA ASN A 44 30.82 -8.58 -3.83
C ASN A 44 29.98 -8.96 -5.04
N THR A 45 29.94 -10.26 -5.33
CA THR A 45 29.40 -10.73 -6.59
C THR A 45 27.88 -10.52 -6.65
N TYR A 46 27.12 -10.88 -5.59
CA TYR A 46 25.66 -10.67 -5.50
C TYR A 46 25.09 -10.61 -4.07
N MET A 47 25.93 -10.57 -3.02
CA MET A 47 25.46 -10.75 -1.64
C MET A 47 24.57 -9.59 -1.18
N LEU A 48 24.96 -8.35 -1.49
CA LEU A 48 24.19 -7.17 -1.07
C LEU A 48 22.90 -7.05 -1.86
N THR A 49 22.92 -7.37 -3.16
CA THR A 49 21.71 -7.42 -3.98
C THR A 49 20.71 -8.42 -3.40
N LEU A 50 21.14 -9.61 -3.00
CA LEU A 50 20.26 -10.64 -2.44
C LEU A 50 19.70 -10.24 -1.07
N SER A 51 20.54 -9.65 -0.20
CA SER A 51 20.09 -9.13 1.09
C SER A 51 19.07 -8.00 0.93
N PHE A 52 19.35 -7.02 0.06
CA PHE A 52 18.43 -5.91 -0.21
C PHE A 52 17.14 -6.35 -0.91
N LEU A 53 17.19 -7.38 -1.76
CA LEU A 53 16.00 -8.00 -2.33
C LEU A 53 15.12 -8.59 -1.22
N GLY A 54 15.70 -9.38 -0.32
CA GLY A 54 15.00 -9.93 0.84
C GLY A 54 14.41 -8.84 1.73
N LEU A 55 15.17 -7.77 1.97
CA LEU A 55 14.75 -6.61 2.75
C LEU A 55 13.59 -5.85 2.07
N GLY A 56 13.65 -5.68 0.75
CA GLY A 56 12.59 -5.07 -0.06
C GLY A 56 11.29 -5.88 -0.02
N ILE A 57 11.39 -7.21 -0.10
CA ILE A 57 10.24 -8.12 0.05
C ILE A 57 9.65 -8.00 1.47
N PHE A 58 10.50 -7.97 2.50
CA PHE A 58 10.05 -7.83 3.89
C PHE A 58 9.31 -6.51 4.13
N ILE A 59 9.83 -5.39 3.61
CA ILE A 59 9.17 -4.08 3.68
C ILE A 59 7.83 -4.10 2.96
N ALA A 60 7.77 -4.66 1.75
CA ALA A 60 6.53 -4.75 0.98
C ALA A 60 5.47 -5.58 1.73
N TYR A 61 5.87 -6.72 2.30
CA TYR A 61 5.00 -7.55 3.13
C TYR A 61 4.49 -6.80 4.36
N TYR A 62 5.38 -6.11 5.08
CA TYR A 62 5.00 -5.34 6.27
C TYR A 62 4.01 -4.22 5.95
N ASN A 63 4.17 -3.55 4.81
CA ASN A 63 3.24 -2.51 4.36
C ASN A 63 1.82 -3.07 4.16
N ILE A 64 1.70 -4.21 3.48
CA ILE A 64 0.40 -4.88 3.28
C ILE A 64 -0.20 -5.30 4.62
N TYR A 65 0.60 -5.95 5.47
CA TYR A 65 0.14 -6.40 6.79
C TYR A 65 -0.40 -5.24 7.63
N LYS A 66 0.33 -4.12 7.67
CA LYS A 66 -0.09 -2.89 8.37
C LYS A 66 -1.40 -2.34 7.78
N ARG A 67 -1.55 -2.34 6.45
CA ARG A 67 -2.76 -1.86 5.77
C ARG A 67 -3.99 -2.67 6.18
N ILE A 68 -3.86 -3.99 6.17
CA ILE A 68 -4.92 -4.93 6.56
C ILE A 68 -5.28 -4.74 8.04
N GLN A 69 -4.29 -4.69 8.93
CA GLN A 69 -4.49 -4.42 10.35
C GLN A 69 -5.34 -3.16 10.55
N ILE A 70 -4.92 -2.02 9.99
CA ILE A 70 -5.63 -0.74 10.15
C ILE A 70 -7.06 -0.82 9.62
N GLU A 71 -7.30 -1.58 8.55
CA GLU A 71 -8.63 -1.75 7.98
C GLU A 71 -9.54 -2.61 8.87
N ILE A 72 -9.00 -3.65 9.52
CA ILE A 72 -9.70 -4.45 10.53
C ILE A 72 -10.08 -3.58 11.74
N TRP A 73 -9.15 -2.79 12.26
CA TRP A 73 -9.42 -1.86 13.38
C TRP A 73 -10.54 -0.86 13.05
N ARG A 74 -10.53 -0.31 11.83
CA ARG A 74 -11.58 0.61 11.36
C ARG A 74 -12.94 -0.05 11.19
N LYS A 75 -12.99 -1.32 10.75
CA LYS A 75 -14.25 -2.07 10.66
C LYS A 75 -14.88 -2.26 12.04
N ASN A 76 -14.08 -2.70 13.02
CA ASN A 76 -14.56 -2.96 14.37
C ASN A 76 -15.12 -1.70 15.05
N LEU A 77 -14.51 -0.52 14.84
CA LEU A 77 -15.03 0.75 15.38
C LEU A 77 -16.40 1.13 14.79
N LYS A 78 -16.54 1.05 13.46
CA LYS A 78 -17.79 1.39 12.78
C LYS A 78 -18.95 0.47 13.13
N ASP A 79 -18.65 -0.80 13.40
CA ASP A 79 -19.66 -1.78 13.81
C ASP A 79 -20.15 -1.51 15.25
N ARG A 80 -19.32 -0.90 16.11
CA ARG A 80 -19.73 -0.48 17.46
C ARG A 80 -20.62 0.76 17.44
N GLU A 81 -20.24 1.81 16.71
CA GLU A 81 -21.05 3.03 16.57
C GLU A 81 -22.45 2.71 15.99
N LYS A 82 -22.52 1.83 14.99
CA LYS A 82 -23.81 1.38 14.43
C LYS A 82 -24.65 0.52 15.37
N GLY A 83 -24.03 -0.13 16.35
CA GLY A 83 -24.73 -0.90 17.37
C GLY A 83 -25.40 0.02 18.39
N GLU A 84 -24.66 1.00 18.89
CA GLU A 84 -25.12 1.98 19.89
C GLU A 84 -26.26 2.85 19.33
N ASP A 85 -26.13 3.38 18.11
CA ASP A 85 -27.18 4.18 17.44
C ASP A 85 -28.52 3.41 17.29
N LYS A 86 -28.44 2.09 17.08
CA LYS A 86 -29.63 1.23 16.89
C LYS A 86 -30.32 0.88 18.21
N GLU A 87 -29.60 0.90 19.33
CA GLU A 87 -30.17 0.67 20.65
C GLU A 87 -30.80 1.94 21.22
N GLU A 88 -30.24 3.12 20.94
CA GLU A 88 -30.83 4.41 21.32
C GLU A 88 -32.14 4.70 20.56
N LEU A 89 -32.23 4.36 19.27
CA LEU A 89 -33.46 4.53 18.47
C LEU A 89 -34.62 3.59 18.86
N LYS A 90 -34.37 2.57 19.70
CA LYS A 90 -35.38 1.61 20.16
C LYS A 90 -35.91 1.90 21.57
N LYS A 91 -35.32 2.84 22.30
CA LYS A 91 -35.78 3.31 23.61
C LYS A 91 -36.74 4.49 23.46
#